data_AF-M6WPT6-F1
#
_entry.id   AF-M6WPT6-F1
#
_cell.length_a   1.000
_cell.length_b   1.000
_cell.length_c   1.000
_cell.angle_alpha   90.00
_cell.angle_beta   90.00
_cell.angle_gamma   90.00
#
_symmetry.space_group_name_H-M   'P 1'
#
loop_
_entity.id
_entity.type
_entity.pdbx_description
1 polymer ?
#
loop_
_entity_poly.entity_id
_entity_poly.type
_entity_poly.pdbx_seq_one_letter_code
_entity_poly.pdbx_strand_id
1 'polypeptide(L)' 'MTSQKYSDNPEFFSGNSILENLPSASAILNQNVDLIHEALEFTDRFPYWKLTPNYIRGTYVDDKSTV' A
#
# COMPACT_ATOMS: atom_id res chain seq x y z
N MET A 1 -2.64 -16.79 14.22
CA MET A 1 -1.57 -15.99 13.57
C MET A 1 -1.70 -14.56 14.06
N THR A 2 -0.63 -13.98 14.58
CA THR A 2 -0.58 -12.56 14.99
C THR A 2 -0.32 -11.72 13.74
N SER A 3 -1.32 -10.94 13.32
CA SER A 3 -1.16 -9.98 12.23
C SER A 3 0.06 -9.07 12.52
N GLN A 4 0.98 -8.96 11.56
CA GLN A 4 2.17 -8.14 11.71
C GLN A 4 1.78 -6.66 11.60
N LYS A 5 1.96 -5.91 12.69
CA LYS A 5 1.75 -4.46 12.71
C LYS A 5 3.00 -3.77 12.22
N TYR A 6 2.84 -2.83 11.30
CA TYR A 6 3.92 -1.98 10.79
C TYR A 6 3.74 -0.55 11.29
N SER A 7 4.85 0.14 11.55
CA SER A 7 4.87 1.50 12.10
C SER A 7 6.00 2.31 11.48
N ASP A 8 5.72 3.56 11.13
CA ASP A 8 6.70 4.58 10.76
C ASP A 8 7.32 5.27 11.98
N ASN A 9 6.71 5.09 13.16
CA ASN A 9 7.19 5.62 14.42
C ASN A 9 7.05 4.56 15.55
N PRO A 10 7.97 3.58 15.61
CA PRO A 10 7.91 2.46 16.56
C PRO A 10 7.92 2.89 18.03
N GLU A 11 8.45 4.08 18.33
CA GLU A 11 8.50 4.65 19.68
C GLU A 11 7.11 5.00 20.23
N PHE A 12 6.19 5.42 19.35
CA PHE A 12 4.83 5.82 19.72
C PHE A 12 3.78 4.76 19.36
N PHE A 13 4.03 3.98 18.30
CA PHE A 13 3.13 2.93 17.82
C PHE A 13 3.92 1.63 17.65
N SER A 14 3.71 0.68 18.56
CA SER A 14 4.40 -0.61 18.53
C SER A 14 4.15 -1.37 17.22
N GLY A 15 5.21 -1.72 16.51
CA GLY A 15 5.16 -2.47 15.25
C GLY A 15 6.55 -2.60 14.64
N ASN A 16 6.66 -3.43 13.61
CA ASN A 16 7.85 -3.52 12.78
C ASN A 16 8.06 -2.19 12.05
N SER A 17 9.32 -1.76 11.91
CA SER A 17 9.63 -0.58 11.10
C SER A 17 9.10 -0.78 9.68
N ILE A 18 8.22 0.13 9.24
CA ILE A 18 7.70 0.09 7.88
C ILE A 18 8.83 0.31 6.87
N LEU A 19 9.83 1.11 7.23
CA LEU A 19 10.97 1.46 6.36
C LEU A 19 11.81 0.26 5.95
N GLU A 20 11.83 -0.81 6.76
CA GLU A 20 12.60 -2.03 6.45
C GLU A 20 11.93 -2.92 5.41
N ASN A 21 10.62 -2.73 5.15
CA ASN A 21 9.82 -3.61 4.30
C ASN A 21 9.04 -2.89 3.18
N LEU A 22 9.27 -1.59 2.97
CA LEU A 22 8.59 -0.86 1.90
C LEU A 22 9.19 -1.22 0.54
N PRO A 23 8.36 -1.57 -0.46
CA PRO A 23 8.82 -1.68 -1.83
C PRO A 23 9.34 -0.31 -2.32
N SER A 24 10.33 -0.33 -3.21
CA SER A 24 10.86 0.90 -3.79
C SER A 24 9.76 1.65 -4.55
N ALA A 25 9.88 2.98 -4.65
CA ALA A 25 8.95 3.79 -5.43
C ALA A 25 8.80 3.28 -6.88
N SER A 26 9.90 2.85 -7.50
CA SER A 26 9.90 2.24 -8.83
C SER A 26 9.10 0.94 -8.89
N ALA A 27 9.22 0.07 -7.89
CA ALA A 27 8.47 -1.17 -7.83
C ALA A 27 6.96 -0.91 -7.70
N ILE A 28 6.57 0.07 -6.87
CA ILE A 28 5.17 0.49 -6.71
C ILE A 28 4.60 1.05 -8.02
N LEU A 29 5.35 1.90 -8.72
CA LEU A 29 4.92 2.48 -9.99
C LEU A 29 4.76 1.41 -11.08
N ASN A 30 5.73 0.50 -11.19
CA ASN A 30 5.67 -0.58 -12.16
C ASN A 30 4.51 -1.54 -11.90
N GLN A 31 4.21 -1.84 -10.62
CA GLN A 31 3.08 -2.70 -10.27
C GLN A 31 1.72 -2.07 -10.61
N ASN A 32 1.64 -0.74 -10.60
CA ASN A 32 0.39 -0.01 -10.78
C ASN A 32 0.27 0.65 -12.17
N VAL A 33 1.10 0.27 -13.15
CA VAL A 33 1.17 0.95 -14.45
C VAL A 33 -0.20 1.01 -15.15
N ASP A 34 -0.93 -0.10 -15.20
CA ASP A 34 -2.25 -0.19 -15.82
C ASP A 34 -3.28 0.69 -15.09
N LEU A 35 -3.18 0.70 -13.77
CA LEU A 35 -4.03 1.47 -12.85
C LEU A 35 -3.79 2.98 -13.01
N ILE A 36 -2.54 3.38 -13.23
CA ILE A 36 -2.13 4.75 -13.54
C ILE A 36 -2.66 5.15 -14.92
N HIS A 37 -2.54 4.26 -15.93
CA HIS A 37 -3.11 4.51 -17.25
C HIS A 37 -4.62 4.73 -17.20
N GLU A 38 -5.35 3.87 -16.48
CA GLU A 38 -6.80 4.02 -16.29
C GLU A 38 -7.14 5.36 -15.63
N ALA A 39 -6.37 5.77 -14.62
CA ALA A 39 -6.58 7.05 -13.93
C ALA A 39 -6.33 8.27 -14.83
N LEU A 40 -5.42 8.14 -15.80
CA LEU A 40 -5.14 9.19 -16.78
C LEU A 40 -6.18 9.24 -17.90
N GLU A 41 -6.71 8.08 -18.32
CA GLU A 41 -7.71 7.99 -19.39
C GLU A 41 -9.11 8.39 -18.90
N PHE A 42 -9.43 8.10 -17.64
CA PHE A 42 -10.78 8.25 -17.07
C PHE A 42 -10.82 9.11 -15.81
N THR A 43 -10.16 10.27 -15.85
CA THR A 43 -9.99 11.18 -14.71
C THR A 43 -11.28 11.58 -13.98
N ASP A 44 -12.40 11.65 -14.69
CA ASP A 44 -13.71 12.06 -14.18
C ASP A 44 -14.40 11.02 -13.29
N ARG A 45 -14.11 9.74 -13.53
CA ARG A 45 -14.74 8.60 -12.85
C ARG A 45 -13.75 7.78 -12.03
N PHE A 46 -12.45 8.00 -12.20
CA PHE A 46 -11.43 7.19 -11.54
C PHE A 46 -11.32 7.54 -10.05
N PRO A 47 -11.50 6.57 -9.13
CA PRO A 47 -11.35 6.82 -7.71
C PRO A 47 -9.86 6.86 -7.32
N TYR A 48 -9.27 8.05 -7.22
CA TYR A 48 -7.84 8.25 -6.95
C TYR A 48 -7.31 7.59 -5.67
N TRP A 49 -8.17 7.28 -4.69
CA TRP A 49 -7.77 6.49 -3.52
C TRP A 49 -7.21 5.11 -3.90
N LYS A 50 -7.56 4.56 -5.07
CA LYS A 50 -7.01 3.28 -5.56
C LYS A 50 -5.53 3.35 -5.91
N LEU A 51 -4.98 4.53 -6.17
CA LEU A 51 -3.54 4.71 -6.42
C LEU A 51 -2.71 4.72 -5.13
N THR A 52 -3.36 4.93 -3.98
CA THR A 52 -2.64 4.94 -2.71
C THR A 52 -2.44 3.51 -2.19
N PRO A 53 -1.19 3.11 -1.88
CA PRO A 53 -0.91 1.80 -1.31
C PRO A 53 -1.72 1.55 -0.02
N ASN A 54 -2.12 0.30 0.20
CA ASN A 54 -2.95 -0.10 1.35
C ASN A 54 -2.36 0.29 2.70
N TYR A 55 -1.02 0.30 2.82
CA TYR A 55 -0.33 0.72 4.04
C TYR A 55 -0.49 2.21 4.35
N ILE A 56 -0.66 3.07 3.33
CA ILE A 56 -0.98 4.49 3.52
C ILE A 56 -2.44 4.66 3.96
N ARG A 57 -3.31 3.77 3.49
CA ARG A 57 -4.76 3.83 3.75
C ARG A 57 -5.15 3.28 5.12
N GLY A 58 -4.19 2.73 5.87
CA GLY A 58 -4.47 2.03 7.13
C GLY A 58 -5.26 0.74 6.98
N THR A 59 -5.43 0.24 5.75
CA THR A 59 -6.15 -1.01 5.45
C THR A 59 -5.15 -2.15 5.25
N TYR A 60 -4.43 -2.50 6.32
CA TYR A 60 -3.75 -3.80 6.39
C TYR A 60 -4.80 -4.88 6.69
N VAL A 61 -5.65 -5.17 5.72
CA VAL A 61 -6.34 -6.46 5.71
C VAL A 61 -5.47 -7.36 4.84
N ASP A 62 -4.85 -8.36 5.45
CA ASP A 62 -4.08 -9.39 4.76
C ASP A 62 -4.99 -10.11 3.75
N ASP A 63 -5.01 -9.64 2.51
CA ASP A 63 -5.53 -10.41 1.36
C ASP A 63 -4.52 -11.46 0.88
N LYS A 64 -3.55 -11.84 1.73
CA LYS A 64 -2.78 -13.06 1.51
C LYS A 64 -3.58 -14.22 2.06
N SER A 65 -4.43 -14.78 1.19
CA SER A 65 -4.91 -16.16 1.29
C SER A 65 -3.76 -17.05 1.72
N THR A 66 -3.80 -17.53 2.97
CA THR A 66 -2.94 -18.59 3.47
C THR A 66 -3.27 -19.89 2.73
N VAL A 67 -2.57 -20.15 1.63
CA VAL A 67 -2.32 -21.50 1.11
C VAL A 67 -0.82 -21.72 1.12
#